data_AF-A0A4R3NVW7-F1
#
_entry.id   AF-A0A4R3NVW7-F1
#
_cell.length_a   1.000
_cell.length_b   1.000
_cell.length_c   1.000
_cell.angle_alpha   90.00
_cell.angle_beta   90.00
_cell.angle_gamma   90.00
#
_symmetry.space_group_name_H-M   'P 1'
#
loop_
_entity.id
_entity.type
_entity.pdbx_description
1 polymer ?
#
loop_
_entity_poly.entity_id
_entity_poly.type
_entity_poly.pdbx_seq_one_letter_code
_entity_poly.pdbx_strand_id
1 'polypeptide(L)'
;MRTLFALLIGILLIGCTMEKSPSVVMTGMTSNQVMQIEGTPDDQTRQDGYQLMVYHDKQQPETTVKITDRWFIFKNGYLLEYSTQYLNSSNATNTPLRLTAKQILSQWIDSQSLPTNPSAHMK
;
A
#
# COMPACT_ATOMS: atom_id res chain seq x y z
N MET A 1 -30.28 20.30 -51.98
CA MET A 1 -29.37 20.54 -50.83
C MET A 1 -30.21 20.96 -49.63
N ARG A 2 -29.85 20.54 -48.40
CA ARG A 2 -30.66 20.55 -47.16
C ARG A 2 -31.70 19.43 -47.19
N THR A 3 -31.73 18.43 -46.32
CA THR A 3 -31.36 18.30 -44.91
C THR A 3 -31.12 16.81 -44.63
N LEU A 4 -29.88 16.35 -44.44
CA LEU A 4 -29.62 14.94 -44.04
C LEU A 4 -28.23 14.73 -43.42
N PHE A 5 -27.70 15.75 -42.74
CA PHE A 5 -26.37 15.71 -42.09
C PHE A 5 -26.43 16.01 -40.59
N ALA A 6 -27.51 15.66 -39.92
CA ALA A 6 -27.66 15.88 -38.47
C ALA A 6 -27.85 14.59 -37.67
N LEU A 7 -27.39 13.44 -38.17
CA LEU A 7 -27.55 12.15 -37.49
C LEU A 7 -26.23 11.45 -37.08
N LEU A 8 -25.10 12.17 -37.05
CA LEU A 8 -23.79 11.50 -36.96
C LEU A 8 -22.78 12.14 -35.99
N ILE A 9 -23.23 12.89 -34.98
CA ILE A 9 -22.33 13.47 -33.94
C ILE A 9 -22.86 13.18 -32.51
N GLY A 10 -23.63 12.10 -32.33
CA GLY A 10 -24.30 11.82 -31.05
C GLY A 10 -23.69 10.72 -30.18
N ILE A 11 -22.75 9.90 -30.67
CA ILE A 11 -22.43 8.60 -30.01
C ILE A 11 -20.93 8.37 -29.79
N LEU A 12 -20.14 9.43 -29.59
CA LEU A 12 -18.71 9.30 -29.24
C LEU A 12 -18.35 9.76 -27.83
N LEU A 13 -19.36 9.87 -26.96
CA LEU A 13 -19.15 9.94 -25.51
C LEU A 13 -19.53 8.58 -24.91
N ILE A 14 -18.85 7.50 -25.35
CA ILE A 14 -18.68 6.35 -24.46
C ILE A 14 -17.78 6.90 -23.36
N GLY A 15 -18.40 7.41 -22.30
CA GLY A 15 -17.68 7.79 -21.11
C GLY A 15 -16.77 6.63 -20.74
N CYS A 16 -15.47 6.90 -20.60
CA CYS A 16 -14.62 6.03 -19.80
C CYS A 16 -15.28 6.00 -18.43
N THR A 17 -16.15 5.02 -18.20
CA THR A 17 -16.59 4.68 -16.87
C THR A 17 -15.30 4.30 -16.18
N MET A 18 -14.77 5.22 -15.35
CA MET A 18 -13.72 4.87 -14.42
C MET A 18 -14.30 3.73 -13.61
N GLU A 19 -13.85 2.51 -13.92
CA GLU A 19 -14.14 1.35 -13.08
C GLU A 19 -13.85 1.79 -11.66
N LYS A 20 -14.83 1.54 -10.79
CA LYS A 20 -14.79 1.93 -9.39
C LYS A 20 -13.46 1.41 -8.84
N SER A 21 -12.53 2.34 -8.55
CA SER A 21 -11.21 1.97 -8.06
C SER A 21 -11.39 1.06 -6.85
N PRO A 22 -10.69 -0.10 -6.79
CA PRO A 22 -10.84 -1.02 -5.69
C PRO A 22 -10.65 -0.27 -4.37
N SER A 23 -11.58 -0.42 -3.43
CA SER A 23 -11.53 0.31 -2.15
C SER A 23 -10.60 -0.33 -1.13
N VAL A 24 -9.93 -1.42 -1.50
CA VAL A 24 -9.09 -2.24 -0.63
C VAL A 24 -7.82 -2.60 -1.38
N VAL A 25 -6.68 -2.45 -0.70
CA VAL A 25 -5.36 -2.83 -1.24
C VAL A 25 -5.23 -4.35 -1.29
N MET A 26 -4.70 -4.89 -2.40
CA MET A 26 -4.47 -6.33 -2.59
C MET A 26 -3.08 -6.58 -3.19
N THR A 27 -2.50 -7.74 -2.90
CA THR A 27 -1.22 -8.16 -3.50
C THR A 27 -1.31 -8.17 -5.03
N GLY A 28 -0.19 -7.88 -5.69
CA GLY A 28 -0.11 -7.72 -7.14
C GLY A 28 -0.53 -6.34 -7.66
N MET A 29 -1.05 -5.43 -6.81
CA MET A 29 -1.30 -4.05 -7.21
C MET A 29 -0.01 -3.28 -7.47
N THR A 30 -0.01 -2.38 -8.44
CA THR A 30 1.10 -1.43 -8.65
C THR A 30 1.18 -0.41 -7.52
N SER A 31 2.34 0.20 -7.34
CA SER A 31 2.50 1.33 -6.40
C SER A 31 1.50 2.46 -6.65
N ASN A 32 1.20 2.77 -7.91
CA ASN A 32 0.21 3.78 -8.28
C ASN A 32 -1.20 3.40 -7.85
N GLN A 33 -1.59 2.13 -8.03
CA GLN A 33 -2.90 1.65 -7.56
C GLN A 33 -3.01 1.70 -6.04
N VAL A 34 -1.94 1.37 -5.30
CA VAL A 34 -1.93 1.51 -3.84
C VAL A 34 -2.07 2.99 -3.44
N MET A 35 -1.34 3.90 -4.09
CA MET A 35 -1.45 5.34 -3.80
C MET A 35 -2.82 5.93 -4.14
N GLN A 36 -3.54 5.38 -5.11
CA GLN A 36 -4.93 5.78 -5.40
C GLN A 36 -5.89 5.43 -4.25
N ILE A 37 -5.57 4.38 -3.48
CA ILE A 37 -6.40 3.90 -2.37
C ILE A 37 -5.99 4.56 -1.05
N GLU A 38 -4.68 4.57 -0.75
CA GLU A 38 -4.14 5.00 0.54
C GLU A 38 -3.72 6.48 0.54
N GLY A 39 -3.59 7.12 -0.63
CA GLY A 39 -3.06 8.46 -0.82
C GLY A 39 -1.55 8.50 -1.02
N THR A 40 -0.93 9.64 -0.76
CA THR A 40 0.53 9.80 -0.82
C THR A 40 1.18 9.19 0.42
N PRO A 41 2.24 8.37 0.30
CA PRO A 41 2.96 7.85 1.46
C PRO A 41 3.72 8.96 2.20
N ASP A 42 3.82 8.83 3.52
CA ASP A 42 4.55 9.76 4.38
C ASP A 42 6.07 9.53 4.31
N ASP A 43 6.49 8.28 4.12
CA ASP A 43 7.89 7.90 3.91
C ASP A 43 7.98 6.79 2.86
N GLN A 44 9.08 6.75 2.11
CA GLN A 44 9.35 5.70 1.13
C GLN A 44 10.84 5.47 0.95
N THR A 45 11.20 4.22 0.66
CA THR A 45 12.59 3.84 0.36
C THR A 45 12.64 2.76 -0.71
N ARG A 46 13.82 2.57 -1.30
CA ARG A 46 14.12 1.47 -2.22
C ARG A 46 15.44 0.83 -1.83
N GLN A 47 15.48 -0.51 -1.82
CA GLN A 47 16.67 -1.30 -1.51
C GLN A 47 16.55 -2.68 -2.17
N ASP A 48 17.63 -3.17 -2.79
CA ASP A 48 17.74 -4.54 -3.34
C ASP A 48 16.58 -4.98 -4.25
N GLY A 49 16.05 -4.06 -5.07
CA GLY A 49 14.93 -4.33 -5.97
C GLY A 49 13.54 -4.29 -5.31
N TYR A 50 13.50 -4.00 -4.01
CA TYR A 50 12.29 -3.74 -3.25
C TYR A 50 12.03 -2.24 -3.08
N GLN A 51 10.76 -1.88 -2.98
CA GLN A 51 10.31 -0.55 -2.57
C GLN A 51 9.41 -0.71 -1.34
N LEU A 52 9.53 0.20 -0.39
CA LEU A 52 8.64 0.26 0.76
C LEU A 52 7.98 1.63 0.82
N MET A 53 6.67 1.65 1.05
CA MET A 53 5.87 2.84 1.31
C MET A 53 5.30 2.76 2.72
N VAL A 54 5.44 3.82 3.51
CA VAL A 54 4.88 3.94 4.86
C VAL A 54 3.80 5.00 4.87
N TYR A 55 2.70 4.67 5.54
CA TYR A 55 1.58 5.56 5.79
C TYR A 55 1.37 5.63 7.29
N HIS A 56 1.55 6.81 7.84
CA HIS A 56 1.42 7.05 9.26
C HIS A 56 -0.02 7.32 9.63
N ASP A 57 -0.32 6.99 10.88
CA ASP A 57 -1.50 7.47 11.58
C ASP A 57 -2.85 7.17 10.89
N LYS A 58 -2.93 6.07 10.15
CA LYS A 58 -4.14 5.64 9.45
C LYS A 58 -5.15 5.09 10.44
N GLN A 59 -6.37 5.65 10.43
CA GLN A 59 -7.51 5.11 11.19
C GLN A 59 -7.86 3.72 10.69
N GLN A 60 -8.00 2.76 11.61
CA GLN A 60 -8.60 1.48 11.30
C GLN A 60 -10.14 1.63 11.28
N PRO A 61 -10.83 1.11 10.25
CA PRO A 61 -12.29 1.20 10.15
C PRO A 61 -13.04 0.63 11.37
N GLU A 62 -12.43 -0.35 12.05
CA GLU A 62 -13.05 -1.18 13.08
C GLU A 62 -12.87 -0.63 14.52
N THR A 63 -12.08 0.44 14.76
CA THR A 63 -11.72 0.85 16.14
C THR A 63 -11.69 2.37 16.35
N THR A 64 -12.11 2.82 17.54
CA THR A 64 -12.14 4.24 17.93
C THR A 64 -10.80 4.84 18.35
N VAL A 65 -9.74 4.04 18.58
CA VAL A 65 -8.53 4.53 19.30
C VAL A 65 -7.18 3.98 18.79
N LYS A 66 -7.08 3.29 17.64
CA LYS A 66 -5.75 2.84 17.18
C LYS A 66 -5.35 3.47 15.85
N ILE A 67 -4.64 4.59 16.00
CA ILE A 67 -3.72 5.14 15.02
C ILE A 67 -2.66 4.06 14.74
N THR A 68 -2.62 3.56 13.51
CA THR A 68 -1.64 2.54 13.09
C THR A 68 -0.81 3.06 11.93
N ASP A 69 0.45 2.70 11.92
CA ASP A 69 1.28 2.86 10.74
C ASP A 69 1.02 1.66 9.82
N ARG A 70 0.77 1.90 8.54
CA ARG A 70 0.67 0.87 7.51
C ARG A 70 1.90 0.93 6.64
N TRP A 71 2.43 -0.23 6.26
CA TRP A 71 3.51 -0.27 5.29
C TRP A 71 3.22 -1.31 4.21
N PHE A 72 3.72 -1.01 3.01
CA PHE A 72 3.49 -1.76 1.78
C PHE A 72 4.84 -2.03 1.12
N ILE A 73 5.14 -3.31 0.88
CA ILE A 73 6.39 -3.76 0.28
C ILE A 73 6.12 -4.20 -1.15
N PHE A 74 6.86 -3.63 -2.08
CA PHE A 74 6.75 -3.90 -3.50
C PHE A 74 8.02 -4.58 -3.99
N LYS A 75 7.87 -5.53 -4.90
CA LYS A 75 8.97 -6.15 -5.65
C LYS A 75 8.68 -5.97 -7.13
N ASN A 76 9.66 -5.48 -7.89
CA ASN A 76 9.50 -5.24 -9.33
C ASN A 76 8.28 -4.37 -9.70
N GLY A 77 7.92 -3.42 -8.83
CA GLY A 77 6.80 -2.50 -9.05
C GLY A 77 5.41 -3.01 -8.63
N TYR A 78 5.31 -4.26 -8.15
CA TYR A 78 4.06 -4.87 -7.70
C TYR A 78 4.06 -5.14 -6.20
N LEU A 79 2.92 -4.96 -5.56
CA LEU A 79 2.74 -5.16 -4.13
C LEU A 79 2.94 -6.64 -3.81
N LEU A 80 3.95 -6.92 -2.99
CA LEU A 80 4.29 -8.23 -2.50
C LEU A 80 3.55 -8.53 -1.20
N GLU A 81 3.62 -7.61 -0.24
CA GLU A 81 3.11 -7.77 1.11
C GLU A 81 2.75 -6.40 1.70
N TYR A 82 1.83 -6.37 2.66
CA TYR A 82 1.56 -5.20 3.48
C TYR A 82 1.27 -5.61 4.92
N SER A 83 1.50 -4.71 5.86
CA SER A 83 1.22 -4.95 7.27
C SER A 83 0.89 -3.66 8.00
N THR A 84 0.43 -3.82 9.24
CA THR A 84 0.10 -2.74 10.16
C THR A 84 0.99 -2.82 11.39
N GLN A 85 1.68 -1.73 11.72
CA GLN A 85 2.40 -1.57 12.97
C GLN A 85 1.54 -0.77 13.95
N TYR A 86 1.20 -1.40 15.08
CA TYR A 86 0.56 -0.72 16.19
C TYR A 86 1.59 0.09 16.96
N LEU A 87 1.36 1.40 17.06
CA LEU A 87 2.15 2.25 17.94
C LEU A 87 1.64 2.06 19.36
N ASN A 88 2.39 1.33 20.19
CA ASN A 88 2.10 1.26 21.62
C ASN A 88 2.38 2.64 22.24
N SER A 89 1.33 3.36 22.64
CA SER A 89 1.47 4.55 23.48
C SER A 89 1.81 4.10 24.91
N SER A 90 3.06 3.75 25.16
CA SER A 90 3.52 3.52 26.53
C SER A 90 3.85 4.86 27.17
N ASN A 91 2.87 5.42 27.88
CA ASN A 91 2.95 6.52 28.84
C ASN A 91 3.43 7.90 28.32
N ALA A 92 2.45 8.82 28.25
CA ALA A 92 2.41 10.28 28.44
C ALA A 92 3.56 11.24 28.06
N THR A 93 4.79 10.80 27.76
CA THR A 93 5.92 11.70 27.45
C THR A 93 6.86 11.23 26.36
N ASN A 94 6.68 10.03 25.81
CA ASN A 94 7.54 9.51 24.74
C ASN A 94 6.76 9.40 23.43
N THR A 95 7.16 10.20 22.44
CA THR A 95 6.81 9.97 21.04
C THR A 95 7.10 8.50 20.71
N PRO A 96 6.14 7.70 20.22
CA PRO A 96 6.40 6.32 19.88
C PRO A 96 7.58 6.26 18.91
N LEU A 97 8.57 5.41 19.22
CA LEU A 97 9.78 5.27 18.39
C LEU A 97 9.37 4.67 17.05
N ARG A 98 9.12 5.54 16.07
CA ARG A 98 8.72 5.21 14.72
C ARG A 98 9.96 4.86 13.91
N LEU A 99 9.97 3.66 13.33
CA LEU A 99 11.05 3.24 12.43
C LEU A 99 10.91 3.99 11.10
N THR A 100 12.04 4.37 10.52
CA THR A 100 12.09 4.93 9.16
C THR A 100 11.82 3.85 8.11
N ALA A 101 11.35 4.22 6.92
CA ALA A 101 11.12 3.27 5.83
C ALA A 101 12.36 2.41 5.52
N LYS A 102 13.56 3.01 5.63
CA LYS A 102 14.84 2.30 5.47
C LYS A 102 15.07 1.22 6.52
N GLN A 103 14.80 1.53 7.79
CA GLN A 103 14.95 0.55 8.87
C GLN A 103 13.95 -0.60 8.72
N ILE A 104 12.70 -0.29 8.40
CA ILE A 104 11.66 -1.31 8.17
C ILE A 104 12.05 -2.22 7.01
N LEU A 105 12.45 -1.64 5.87
CA LEU A 105 12.79 -2.44 4.69
C LEU A 105 14.03 -3.32 4.93
N SER A 106 15.07 -2.79 5.60
CA SER A 106 16.25 -3.59 5.93
C SER A 106 15.89 -4.77 6.82
N GLN A 107 15.13 -4.54 7.90
CA GLN A 107 14.69 -5.61 8.81
C GLN A 107 13.85 -6.66 8.09
N TRP A 108 12.96 -6.24 7.19
CA TRP A 108 12.16 -7.17 6.40
C TRP A 108 13.04 -8.00 5.46
N ILE A 109 13.98 -7.38 4.71
CA ILE A 109 14.91 -8.11 3.83
C ILE A 109 15.73 -9.13 4.64
N ASP A 110 16.27 -8.72 5.79
CA ASP A 110 17.04 -9.61 6.67
C ASP A 110 16.18 -10.80 7.12
N SER A 111 14.90 -10.57 7.45
CA SER A 111 13.98 -11.64 7.85
C SER A 111 13.70 -12.67 6.74
N GLN A 112 13.78 -12.27 5.46
CA GLN A 112 13.63 -13.19 4.33
C GLN A 112 14.82 -14.16 4.19
N SER A 113 15.99 -13.78 4.72
CA SER A 113 17.23 -14.55 4.64
C SER A 113 17.44 -15.52 5.79
N LEU A 114 16.62 -15.43 6.84
CA LEU A 114 16.74 -16.32 8.00
C LEU A 114 16.36 -17.75 7.60
N PRO A 115 17.24 -18.75 7.83
CA PRO A 115 16.91 -20.13 7.51
C PRO A 115 15.68 -20.57 8.32
N THR A 116 14.68 -21.10 7.63
CA THR A 116 13.56 -21.78 8.27
C THR A 116 14.16 -22.90 9.11
N ASN A 117 13.96 -22.85 10.43
CA ASN A 117 14.56 -23.79 11.36
C ASN A 117 14.36 -25.25 10.88
N PRO A 118 15.42 -25.99 10.52
CA PRO A 118 15.29 -27.34 9.96
C PRO A 118 14.57 -28.33 10.88
N SER A 119 14.56 -28.04 12.19
CA SER A 119 13.89 -28.86 13.20
C SER A 119 12.36 -28.73 13.23
N ALA A 120 11.76 -27.81 12.47
CA ALA A 120 10.30 -27.68 12.36
C ALA A 120 9.65 -28.75 11.45
N HIS A 121 10.44 -29.53 10.71
CA HIS A 121 9.96 -30.57 9.78
C HIS A 121 10.04 -32.01 10.32
N MET A 122 10.45 -32.21 11.58
CA MET A 122 10.34 -33.54 12.21
C MET A 122 9.03 -33.64 12.99
N LYS A 123 7.97 -34.11 12.32
CA LYS A 123 6.83 -34.73 12.99
C LYS A 123 6.38 -35.97 12.22
#